data_AF-A0A816KF27-F1
#
_entry.id   AF-A0A816KF27-F1
#
_cell.length_a   1.000
_cell.length_b   1.000
_cell.length_c   1.000
_cell.angle_alpha   90.00
_cell.angle_beta   90.00
_cell.angle_gamma   90.00
#
_symmetry.space_group_name_H-M   'P 1'
#
loop_
_entity.id
_entity.type
_entity.pdbx_description
1 polymer ?
#
loop_
_entity_poly.entity_id
_entity_poly.type
_entity_poly.pdbx_seq_one_letter_code
_entity_poly.pdbx_strand_id
1 'polypeptide(L)'
;ASEVDPLHLDYFEFTGRVIALALMHKVQVGVLFDRGFFLQLTGKKIGLEDIKNTDRIMYNSCKQILEMDPECFDSDSGLGLTFVSETEVLGKRETKELLKDGKSIAVNSKNREQYVNLLIKHRFATSVSEQVNQFLRASRISLQILHAFSSDYT
;
A
#
# COMPACT_ATOMS: atom_id res chain seq x y z
N ALA A 1 -14.08 -2.69 0.10
CA ALA A 1 -13.26 -2.99 -1.09
C ALA A 1 -14.02 -2.53 -2.31
N SER A 2 -13.34 -1.99 -3.34
CA SER A 2 -14.01 -1.53 -4.57
C SER A 2 -14.55 -2.68 -5.42
N GLU A 3 -13.95 -3.87 -5.30
CA GLU A 3 -14.30 -5.13 -6.00
C GLU A 3 -15.74 -5.62 -5.79
N VAL A 4 -16.48 -5.02 -4.84
CA VAL A 4 -17.91 -5.31 -4.65
C VAL A 4 -18.74 -4.83 -5.85
N ASP A 5 -18.29 -3.76 -6.53
CA ASP A 5 -18.93 -3.24 -7.71
C ASP A 5 -18.20 -3.76 -8.97
N PRO A 6 -18.89 -4.49 -9.89
CA PRO A 6 -18.25 -4.99 -11.10
C PRO A 6 -17.70 -3.89 -12.03
N LEU A 7 -18.18 -2.65 -11.92
CA LEU A 7 -17.72 -1.51 -12.72
C LEU A 7 -16.57 -0.73 -12.06
N HIS A 8 -16.03 -1.21 -10.93
CA HIS A 8 -15.05 -0.44 -10.17
C HIS A 8 -13.83 -0.04 -11.00
N LEU A 9 -13.32 -0.93 -11.87
CA LEU A 9 -12.17 -0.63 -12.73
C LEU A 9 -12.51 0.48 -13.75
N ASP A 10 -13.71 0.46 -14.33
CA ASP A 10 -14.15 1.50 -15.27
C ASP A 10 -14.21 2.88 -14.59
N TYR A 11 -14.59 2.93 -13.31
CA TYR A 11 -14.55 4.17 -12.53
C TYR A 11 -13.13 4.68 -12.30
N PHE A 12 -12.15 3.81 -12.04
CA PHE A 12 -10.74 4.21 -11.94
C PHE A 12 -10.20 4.70 -13.29
N GLU A 13 -10.60 4.06 -14.39
CA GLU A 13 -10.26 4.52 -15.74
C GLU A 13 -10.80 5.94 -16.00
N PHE A 14 -12.10 6.13 -15.77
CA PHE A 14 -12.77 7.40 -15.97
C PHE A 14 -12.14 8.50 -15.12
N THR A 15 -11.88 8.20 -13.84
CA THR A 15 -11.21 9.14 -12.91
C THR A 15 -9.83 9.53 -13.44
N GLY A 16 -9.05 8.57 -13.96
CA GLY A 16 -7.76 8.85 -14.59
C GLY A 16 -7.87 9.86 -15.75
N ARG A 17 -8.87 9.69 -16.63
CA ARG A 17 -9.12 10.62 -17.76
C ARG A 17 -9.51 12.01 -17.29
N VAL A 18 -10.39 12.10 -16.27
CA VAL A 18 -10.84 13.40 -15.72
C VAL A 18 -9.68 14.18 -15.10
N ILE A 19 -8.83 13.52 -14.30
CA ILE A 19 -7.66 14.14 -13.69
C ILE A 19 -6.67 14.60 -14.76
N ALA A 20 -6.43 13.79 -15.79
CA ALA A 20 -5.57 14.17 -16.90
C ALA A 20 -6.09 15.42 -17.64
N LEU A 21 -7.38 15.46 -17.94
CA LEU A 21 -8.01 16.61 -18.61
C LEU A 21 -7.89 17.88 -17.76
N ALA A 22 -8.13 17.77 -16.45
CA ALA A 22 -8.01 18.90 -15.56
C ALA A 22 -6.56 19.43 -15.50
N LEU A 23 -5.57 18.54 -15.44
CA LEU A 23 -4.16 18.93 -15.51
C LEU A 23 -3.82 19.60 -16.84
N MET A 24 -4.30 19.08 -17.97
CA MET A 24 -4.09 19.67 -19.31
C MET A 24 -4.64 21.10 -19.41
N HIS A 25 -5.81 21.34 -18.82
CA HIS A 25 -6.47 22.65 -18.85
C HIS A 25 -6.15 23.54 -17.64
N LYS A 26 -5.24 23.12 -16.75
CA LYS A 26 -4.88 23.82 -15.50
C LYS A 26 -6.09 24.12 -14.61
N VAL A 27 -7.06 23.21 -14.61
CA VAL A 27 -8.25 23.28 -13.76
C VAL A 27 -7.92 22.63 -12.43
N GLN A 28 -8.17 23.33 -11.32
CA GLN A 28 -8.02 22.76 -9.99
C GLN A 28 -9.15 21.76 -9.74
N VAL A 29 -8.79 20.48 -9.62
CA VAL A 29 -9.71 19.46 -9.09
C VAL A 29 -9.52 19.50 -7.58
N GLY A 30 -10.57 19.84 -6.83
CA GLY A 30 -10.53 19.96 -5.36
C GLY A 30 -10.38 18.63 -4.62
N VAL A 31 -9.46 17.78 -5.08
CA VAL A 31 -9.15 16.45 -4.55
C VAL A 31 -7.68 16.41 -4.15
N LEU A 32 -7.43 15.75 -3.02
CA LEU A 32 -6.08 15.49 -2.53
C LEU A 32 -5.86 13.98 -2.58
N PHE A 33 -4.78 13.58 -3.24
CA PHE A 33 -4.37 12.18 -3.22
C PHE A 33 -3.50 11.90 -2.00
N ASP A 34 -3.66 10.71 -1.43
CA ASP A 34 -2.80 10.20 -0.38
C ASP A 34 -1.34 10.08 -0.86
N ARG A 35 -0.39 10.25 0.07
CA ARG A 35 1.03 10.19 -0.23
C ARG A 35 1.44 8.83 -0.78
N GLY A 36 0.89 7.74 -0.25
CA GLY A 36 1.11 6.39 -0.75
C GLY A 36 0.63 6.21 -2.19
N PHE A 37 -0.46 6.86 -2.59
CA PHE A 37 -0.90 6.87 -3.99
C PHE A 37 0.10 7.58 -4.90
N PHE A 38 0.60 8.77 -4.52
CA PHE A 38 1.64 9.47 -5.29
C PHE A 38 2.93 8.68 -5.45
N LEU A 39 3.36 7.98 -4.40
CA LEU A 39 4.52 7.08 -4.49
C LEU A 39 4.30 5.98 -5.51
N GLN A 40 3.10 5.40 -5.57
CA GLN A 40 2.77 4.39 -6.60
C GLN A 40 2.81 4.98 -8.00
N LEU A 41 2.25 6.17 -8.21
CA LEU A 41 2.28 6.82 -9.52
C LEU A 41 3.71 7.12 -10.01
N THR A 42 4.64 7.35 -9.08
CA THR A 42 6.06 7.61 -9.38
C THR A 42 6.94 6.36 -9.35
N GLY A 43 6.36 5.18 -9.10
CA GLY A 43 7.11 3.92 -8.99
C GLY A 43 8.03 3.82 -7.76
N LYS A 44 7.84 4.70 -6.77
CA LYS A 44 8.60 4.70 -5.52
C LYS A 44 8.03 3.68 -4.55
N LYS A 45 8.90 3.13 -3.68
CA LYS A 45 8.48 2.22 -2.61
C LYS A 45 7.77 2.99 -1.50
N ILE A 46 6.72 2.37 -0.94
CA ILE A 46 6.03 2.86 0.25
C ILE A 46 6.69 2.23 1.48
N GLY A 47 7.17 3.07 2.39
CA GLY A 47 7.73 2.69 3.69
C GLY A 47 6.76 2.92 4.85
N LEU A 48 7.21 2.61 6.06
CA LEU A 48 6.40 2.71 7.28
C LEU A 48 5.91 4.13 7.57
N GLU A 49 6.79 5.14 7.47
CA GLU A 49 6.39 6.53 7.76
C GLU A 49 5.37 7.07 6.74
N ASP A 50 5.32 6.50 5.54
CA ASP A 50 4.43 6.92 4.48
C ASP A 50 2.97 6.57 4.78
N ILE A 51 2.74 5.49 5.54
CA ILE A 51 1.39 5.00 5.89
C ILE A 51 0.87 5.59 7.20
N LYS A 52 1.69 6.36 7.92
CA LYS A 52 1.35 6.89 9.25
C LYS A 52 0.05 7.71 9.27
N ASN A 53 -0.16 8.52 8.23
CA ASN A 53 -1.35 9.37 8.12
C ASN A 53 -2.52 8.63 7.44
N THR A 54 -2.22 7.61 6.64
CA THR A 54 -3.21 6.82 5.89
C THR A 54 -3.88 5.76 6.78
N ASP A 55 -3.09 5.05 7.59
CA ASP A 55 -3.54 3.98 8.48
C ASP A 55 -2.68 3.95 9.75
N ARG A 56 -3.13 4.67 10.78
CA ARG A 56 -2.45 4.73 12.08
C ARG A 56 -2.40 3.39 12.82
N ILE A 57 -3.41 2.54 12.62
CA ILE A 57 -3.51 1.25 13.32
C ILE A 57 -2.42 0.32 12.78
N MET A 58 -2.32 0.23 11.45
CA MET A 58 -1.29 -0.57 10.81
C MET A 58 0.11 0.01 11.07
N TYR A 59 0.27 1.33 11.03
CA TYR A 59 1.53 1.98 11.41
C TYR A 59 1.99 1.57 12.81
N ASN A 60 1.12 1.70 13.81
CA ASN A 60 1.45 1.34 15.19
C ASN A 60 1.79 -0.14 15.35
N SER A 61 1.04 -1.01 14.67
CA SER A 61 1.26 -2.47 14.72
C SER A 61 2.62 -2.85 14.12
N CYS A 62 2.94 -2.31 12.94
CA CYS A 62 4.24 -2.51 12.30
C CYS A 62 5.39 -1.94 13.15
N LYS A 63 5.19 -0.76 13.75
CA LYS A 63 6.16 -0.13 14.63
C LYS A 63 6.44 -0.98 15.87
N GLN A 64 5.40 -1.53 16.50
CA GLN A 64 5.54 -2.46 17.63
C GLN A 64 6.37 -3.70 17.25
N ILE A 65 6.12 -4.30 16.09
CA ILE A 65 6.90 -5.45 15.61
C ILE A 65 8.38 -5.09 15.48
N LEU A 66 8.71 -3.91 14.93
CA LEU A 66 10.07 -3.45 14.73
C LEU A 66 10.79 -3.04 16.01
N GLU A 67 10.07 -2.53 17.00
CA GLU A 67 10.66 -1.97 18.23
C GLU A 67 10.67 -2.95 19.40
N MET A 68 9.94 -4.06 19.30
CA MET A 68 9.93 -5.09 20.35
C MET A 68 11.34 -5.60 20.66
N ASP A 69 11.59 -5.90 21.93
CA ASP A 69 12.86 -6.50 22.34
C ASP A 69 13.11 -7.85 21.62
N PRO A 70 14.31 -8.09 21.07
CA PRO A 70 14.63 -9.33 20.33
C PRO A 70 14.46 -10.61 21.14
N GLU A 71 14.85 -10.62 22.43
CA GLU A 71 14.75 -11.83 23.27
C GLU A 71 13.29 -12.17 23.54
N CYS A 72 12.46 -11.16 23.79
CA CYS A 72 11.02 -11.32 23.94
C CYS A 72 10.36 -11.76 22.62
N PHE A 73 10.74 -11.16 21.49
CA PHE A 73 10.19 -11.48 20.17
C PHE A 73 10.41 -12.95 19.79
N ASP A 74 11.63 -13.45 20.00
CA ASP A 74 12.05 -14.79 19.61
C ASP A 74 11.70 -15.87 20.65
N SER A 75 11.10 -15.49 21.79
CA SER A 75 10.65 -16.43 22.81
C SER A 75 9.40 -17.22 22.38
N ASP A 76 9.14 -18.36 23.02
CA ASP A 76 7.91 -19.15 22.81
C ASP A 76 6.63 -18.37 23.15
N SER A 77 6.76 -17.29 23.93
CA SER A 77 5.69 -16.34 24.28
C SER A 77 5.61 -15.11 23.37
N GLY A 78 6.39 -15.08 22.28
CA GLY A 78 6.37 -14.00 21.28
C GLY A 78 5.07 -13.94 20.47
N LEU A 79 5.03 -13.10 19.44
CA LEU A 79 3.82 -12.90 18.63
C LEU A 79 3.42 -14.08 17.74
N GLY A 80 4.31 -15.07 17.55
CA GLY A 80 4.01 -16.27 16.74
C GLY A 80 3.66 -15.96 15.28
N LEU A 81 4.30 -14.94 14.69
CA LEU A 81 4.00 -14.51 13.33
C LEU A 81 4.69 -15.40 12.28
N THR A 82 4.07 -15.49 11.10
CA THR A 82 4.63 -16.09 9.89
C THR A 82 4.50 -15.09 8.74
N PHE A 83 5.14 -15.34 7.59
CA PHE A 83 5.08 -14.43 6.44
C PHE A 83 3.75 -14.54 5.68
N VAL A 84 2.65 -14.23 6.36
CA VAL A 84 1.29 -14.20 5.83
C VAL A 84 0.60 -12.89 6.20
N SER A 85 -0.33 -12.46 5.36
CA SER A 85 -1.28 -11.40 5.65
C SER A 85 -2.67 -12.01 5.76
N GLU A 86 -3.38 -11.67 6.83
CA GLU A 86 -4.79 -12.01 6.98
C GLU A 86 -5.64 -10.78 6.70
N THR A 87 -6.67 -10.95 5.87
CA THR A 87 -7.63 -9.91 5.54
C THR A 87 -9.03 -10.45 5.63
N GLU A 88 -9.92 -9.67 6.23
CA GLU A 88 -11.35 -9.98 6.24
C GLU A 88 -12.05 -9.20 5.12
N VAL A 89 -12.67 -9.95 4.20
CA VAL A 89 -13.43 -9.40 3.08
C VAL A 89 -14.83 -9.99 3.14
N LEU A 90 -15.84 -9.13 3.36
CA LEU A 90 -17.25 -9.52 3.42
C LEU A 90 -17.52 -10.66 4.43
N GLY A 91 -16.86 -10.62 5.59
CA GLY A 91 -16.99 -11.63 6.65
C GLY A 91 -16.23 -12.93 6.39
N LYS A 92 -15.50 -13.05 5.26
CA LYS A 92 -14.59 -14.17 4.99
C LYS A 92 -13.17 -13.76 5.31
N ARG A 93 -12.46 -14.61 6.06
CA ARG A 93 -11.03 -14.46 6.30
C ARG A 93 -10.26 -15.08 5.15
N GLU A 94 -9.41 -14.29 4.53
CA GLU A 94 -8.48 -14.70 3.50
C GLU A 94 -7.05 -14.55 4.02
N THR A 95 -6.24 -15.59 3.80
CA THR A 95 -4.83 -15.61 4.18
C THR A 95 -3.98 -15.66 2.92
N LYS A 96 -3.10 -14.67 2.74
CA LYS A 96 -2.20 -14.57 1.60
C LYS A 96 -0.75 -14.63 2.06
N GLU A 97 0.05 -15.48 1.43
CA GLU A 97 1.48 -15.56 1.72
C GLU A 97 2.21 -14.35 1.14
N LEU A 98 3.05 -13.72 1.96
CA LEU A 98 3.82 -12.51 1.61
C LEU A 98 5.07 -12.83 0.79
N LEU A 99 5.55 -14.07 0.90
CA LEU A 99 6.63 -14.65 0.13
C LEU A 99 6.37 -16.15 -0.06
N LYS A 100 7.13 -16.80 -0.94
CA LYS A 100 6.98 -18.23 -1.21
C LYS A 100 7.20 -19.06 0.06
N ASP A 101 6.28 -19.98 0.34
CA ASP A 101 6.30 -20.86 1.52
C ASP A 101 6.22 -20.06 2.84
N GLY A 102 5.58 -18.88 2.80
CA GLY A 102 5.59 -17.91 3.90
C GLY A 102 4.91 -18.40 5.18
N LYS A 103 3.95 -19.32 5.06
CA LYS A 103 3.31 -19.98 6.21
C LYS A 103 4.28 -20.81 7.05
N SER A 104 5.33 -21.34 6.43
CA SER A 104 6.32 -22.20 7.08
C SER A 104 7.51 -21.42 7.63
N ILE A 105 7.58 -20.11 7.37
CA ILE A 105 8.70 -19.26 7.76
C ILE A 105 8.22 -18.40 8.93
N ALA A 106 8.76 -18.68 10.11
CA ALA A 106 8.52 -17.85 11.29
C ALA A 106 9.20 -16.49 11.15
N VAL A 107 8.49 -15.44 11.54
CA VAL A 107 9.09 -14.12 11.73
C VAL A 107 9.88 -14.15 13.03
N ASN A 108 11.08 -13.58 13.03
CA ASN A 108 11.98 -13.46 14.17
C ASN A 108 12.66 -12.08 14.15
N SER A 109 13.43 -11.78 15.19
CA SER A 109 14.14 -10.51 15.35
C SER A 109 15.03 -10.13 14.16
N LYS A 110 15.57 -11.12 13.42
CA LYS A 110 16.47 -10.92 12.29
C LYS A 110 15.75 -10.65 10.97
N ASN A 111 14.50 -11.10 10.81
CA ASN A 111 13.75 -10.98 9.56
C ASN A 111 12.47 -10.12 9.66
N ARG A 112 12.15 -9.60 10.86
CA ARG A 112 10.96 -8.75 11.11
C ARG A 112 10.86 -7.51 10.22
N GLU A 113 12.00 -6.92 9.84
CA GLU A 113 12.01 -5.77 8.94
C GLU A 113 11.52 -6.15 7.54
N GLN A 114 11.96 -7.31 7.04
CA GLN A 114 11.48 -7.85 5.78
C GLN A 114 9.98 -8.15 5.85
N TYR A 115 9.51 -8.73 6.95
CA TYR A 115 8.09 -8.99 7.18
C TYR A 115 7.26 -7.70 7.08
N VAL A 116 7.64 -6.66 7.82
CA VAL A 116 6.93 -5.37 7.81
C VAL A 116 6.94 -4.73 6.43
N ASN A 117 8.09 -4.74 5.73
CA ASN A 117 8.19 -4.21 4.37
C ASN A 117 7.26 -4.93 3.38
N LEU A 118 7.17 -6.26 3.47
CA LEU A 118 6.27 -7.05 2.63
C LEU A 118 4.81 -6.83 2.99
N LEU A 119 4.48 -6.69 4.28
CA LEU A 119 3.12 -6.43 4.73
C LEU A 119 2.62 -5.07 4.24
N ILE A 120 3.44 -4.02 4.34
CA ILE A 120 3.13 -2.68 3.80
C ILE A 120 2.98 -2.74 2.28
N LYS A 121 3.94 -3.36 1.58
CA LYS A 121 3.87 -3.51 0.11
C LYS A 121 2.59 -4.23 -0.33
N HIS A 122 2.23 -5.31 0.37
CA HIS A 122 1.02 -6.05 0.04
C HIS A 122 -0.21 -5.16 0.23
N ARG A 123 -0.35 -4.51 1.39
CA ARG A 123 -1.56 -3.75 1.76
C ARG A 123 -1.76 -2.47 0.96
N PHE A 124 -0.69 -1.75 0.63
CA PHE A 124 -0.78 -0.42 0.02
C PHE A 124 -0.40 -0.37 -1.45
N ALA A 125 0.24 -1.40 -2.00
CA ALA A 125 0.60 -1.43 -3.42
C ALA A 125 -0.01 -2.65 -4.14
N THR A 126 0.24 -3.86 -3.66
CA THR A 126 -0.17 -5.08 -4.40
C THR A 126 -1.69 -5.30 -4.38
N SER A 127 -2.37 -4.97 -3.29
CA SER A 127 -3.83 -5.14 -3.15
C SER A 127 -4.65 -4.18 -4.01
N VAL A 128 -4.05 -3.07 -4.44
CA VAL A 128 -4.72 -2.01 -5.21
C VAL A 128 -4.13 -1.83 -6.62
N SER A 129 -3.23 -2.72 -7.03
CA SER A 129 -2.45 -2.54 -8.26
C SER A 129 -3.31 -2.48 -9.51
N GLU A 130 -4.42 -3.22 -9.56
CA GLU A 130 -5.30 -3.22 -10.74
C GLU A 130 -5.99 -1.86 -10.91
N GLN A 131 -6.54 -1.32 -9.81
CA GLN A 131 -7.18 -0.02 -9.75
C GLN A 131 -6.20 1.11 -10.13
N VAL A 132 -4.99 1.06 -9.56
CA VAL A 132 -3.91 2.03 -9.83
C VAL A 132 -3.44 1.95 -11.28
N ASN A 133 -3.28 0.74 -11.83
CA ASN A 133 -2.89 0.54 -13.23
C ASN A 133 -3.95 1.08 -14.20
N GLN A 134 -5.23 0.87 -13.90
CA GLN A 134 -6.31 1.38 -14.73
C GLN A 134 -6.35 2.91 -14.74
N PHE A 135 -6.19 3.54 -13.56
CA PHE A 135 -6.04 4.98 -13.43
C PHE A 135 -4.83 5.53 -14.22
N LEU A 136 -3.65 4.90 -14.08
CA LEU A 136 -2.42 5.32 -14.75
C LEU A 136 -2.54 5.23 -16.27
N ARG A 137 -3.03 4.09 -16.79
CA ARG A 137 -3.21 3.86 -18.21
C ARG A 137 -4.13 4.90 -18.85
N ALA A 138 -5.18 5.27 -18.14
CA ALA A 138 -6.19 6.21 -18.61
C ALA A 138 -5.72 7.66 -18.56
N SER A 139 -4.96 8.01 -17.50
CA SER A 139 -4.51 9.39 -17.29
C SER A 139 -3.43 9.82 -18.30
N ARG A 140 -2.62 8.88 -18.82
CA ARG A 140 -1.49 9.18 -19.71
C ARG A 140 -0.56 10.28 -19.17
N ILE A 141 -0.57 10.52 -17.86
CA ILE A 141 0.24 11.54 -17.23
C ILE A 141 1.71 11.10 -17.34
N SER A 142 2.54 11.94 -17.97
CA SER A 142 3.98 11.70 -18.02
C SER A 142 4.56 11.75 -16.61
N LEU A 143 5.47 10.82 -16.29
CA LEU A 143 6.23 10.80 -15.04
C LEU A 143 6.83 12.18 -14.71
N GLN A 144 7.22 12.96 -15.73
CA GLN A 144 7.76 14.32 -15.56
C GLN A 144 6.77 15.28 -14.85
N ILE A 145 5.48 15.17 -15.15
CA ILE A 145 4.44 16.00 -14.52
C ILE A 145 4.26 15.57 -13.06
N LEU A 146 4.24 14.27 -12.79
CA LEU A 146 4.16 13.73 -11.42
C LEU A 146 5.37 14.12 -10.56
N HIS A 147 6.57 14.18 -11.16
CA HIS A 147 7.76 14.66 -10.48
C HIS A 147 7.67 16.14 -10.07
N ALA A 148 7.08 16.99 -10.91
CA ALA A 148 6.89 18.41 -10.60
C ALA A 148 5.95 18.64 -9.40
N PHE A 149 4.93 17.79 -9.21
CA PHE A 149 4.05 17.85 -8.04
C PHE A 149 4.65 17.17 -6.80
N SER A 150 5.56 16.22 -6.96
CA SER A 150 6.24 15.56 -5.83
C SER A 150 7.20 16.50 -5.08
N SER A 151 7.70 17.55 -5.72
CA SER A 151 8.60 18.55 -5.10
C SER A 151 7.91 19.45 -4.07
N ASP A 152 6.59 19.58 -4.11
CA ASP A 152 5.82 20.36 -3.13
C ASP A 152 5.48 19.55 -1.85
N TYR A 153 5.86 18.27 -1.80
CA TYR A 153 5.60 17.35 -0.68
C TYR A 153 6.89 16.78 -0.04
N THR A 154 8.07 17.35 -0.34
CA THR A 154 9.34 17.10 0.36
C THR A 154 9.66 18.19 1.35
#